data_AF-A0A6J1Z0G4-F1
#
_entry.id   AF-A0A6J1Z0G4-F1
#
_cell.length_a   1.000
_cell.length_b   1.000
_cell.length_c   1.000
_cell.angle_alpha   90.00
_cell.angle_beta   90.00
_cell.angle_gamma   90.00
#
_symmetry.space_group_name_H-M   'P 1'
#
loop_
_entity.id
_entity.type
_entity.pdbx_description
1 polymer ?
#
loop_
_entity_poly.entity_id
_entity_poly.type
_entity_poly.pdbx_seq_one_letter_code
_entity_poly.pdbx_strand_id
1 'polypeptide(L)'
;YKSINSQEGYQWLFNFSGLFSRLQTSAPKVKALSTSQSLHQVAGPVWNLGRLNHVAIAVPDLEKAKAFYENVLGAQVSEVVPVPEHGVSVVFVNLGNTKMELLHPLGNDSPIAGFLQRNKAGGMHHVCIEVFHFNVWCFQFLLQSVFYFLRPCIVTVIRNW
;
A
#
# COMPACT_ATOMS: atom_id res chain seq x y z
N TYR A 1 -5.83 -58.87 13.18
CA TYR A 1 -4.93 -59.41 14.22
C TYR A 1 -4.43 -58.24 15.09
N LYS A 2 -3.99 -58.50 16.33
CA LYS A 2 -3.82 -57.50 17.42
C LYS A 2 -2.51 -56.67 17.35
N SER A 3 -2.56 -55.43 17.86
CA SER A 3 -1.75 -54.81 18.95
C SER A 3 -2.09 -53.30 18.96
N ILE A 4 -2.58 -52.58 19.99
CA ILE A 4 -2.43 -52.56 21.46
C ILE A 4 -1.06 -52.04 21.95
N ASN A 5 -1.08 -50.80 22.49
CA ASN A 5 -0.50 -50.29 23.76
C ASN A 5 -0.89 -48.78 23.83
N SER A 6 -1.69 -48.29 24.80
CA SER A 6 -1.33 -47.87 26.19
C SER A 6 -0.21 -46.80 26.21
N GLN A 7 -0.25 -45.66 26.92
CA GLN A 7 -0.89 -45.24 28.19
C GLN A 7 -1.23 -43.71 28.11
N GLU A 8 -1.99 -42.99 28.96
CA GLU A 8 -2.93 -43.24 30.08
C GLU A 8 -3.74 -41.95 30.43
N GLY A 9 -4.62 -42.01 31.44
CA GLY A 9 -5.07 -40.97 32.43
C GLY A 9 -5.18 -39.47 32.06
N TYR A 10 -6.16 -38.71 32.52
CA TYR A 10 -6.89 -38.80 33.80
C TYR A 10 -8.36 -38.33 33.70
N GLN A 11 -9.26 -39.10 34.30
CA GLN A 11 -10.65 -38.72 34.55
C GLN A 11 -10.78 -38.23 36.00
N TRP A 12 -11.19 -36.99 36.24
CA TRP A 12 -11.52 -36.51 37.59
C TRP A 12 -12.99 -36.07 37.71
N LEU A 13 -13.78 -36.99 38.24
CA LEU A 13 -14.92 -36.83 39.15
C LEU A 13 -15.80 -35.56 39.01
N PHE A 14 -16.98 -35.72 38.42
CA PHE A 14 -18.18 -34.99 38.84
C PHE A 14 -19.16 -35.94 39.49
N ASN A 15 -19.35 -35.79 40.80
CA ASN A 15 -20.43 -36.44 41.52
C ASN A 15 -20.69 -35.65 42.81
N PHE A 16 -21.81 -34.93 42.89
CA PHE A 16 -22.57 -34.75 44.13
C PHE A 16 -23.96 -34.20 43.82
N SER A 17 -24.98 -35.00 44.13
CA SER A 17 -26.38 -34.57 44.22
C SER A 17 -26.63 -33.96 45.60
N GLY A 18 -27.43 -32.89 45.69
CA GLY A 18 -27.78 -32.34 47.00
C GLY A 18 -28.53 -31.00 46.99
N LEU A 19 -29.77 -31.05 47.51
CA LEU A 19 -30.57 -29.95 48.08
C LEU A 19 -30.85 -28.69 47.24
N PHE A 20 -32.11 -28.58 46.81
CA PHE A 20 -32.78 -27.30 46.62
C PHE A 20 -32.84 -26.52 47.95
N SER A 21 -32.45 -25.24 47.93
CA SER A 21 -32.85 -24.25 48.93
C SER A 21 -33.18 -22.93 48.25
N ARG A 22 -34.37 -22.40 48.57
CA ARG A 22 -35.01 -21.26 47.91
C ARG A 22 -34.52 -19.96 48.54
N LEU A 23 -33.79 -19.13 47.79
CA LEU A 23 -33.56 -17.72 48.14
C LEU A 23 -34.07 -16.83 47.01
N GLN A 24 -35.16 -16.10 47.31
CA GLN A 24 -35.65 -15.04 46.45
C GLN A 24 -34.86 -13.77 46.76
N THR A 25 -34.10 -13.26 45.79
CA THR A 25 -33.55 -11.91 45.83
C THR A 25 -34.16 -11.10 44.69
N SER A 26 -34.76 -9.96 45.04
CA SER A 26 -35.38 -9.05 44.09
C SER A 26 -34.30 -8.30 43.30
N ALA A 27 -34.21 -8.54 42.00
CA ALA A 27 -33.31 -7.80 41.13
C ALA A 27 -33.73 -6.31 41.05
N PRO A 28 -32.83 -5.34 41.28
CA PRO A 28 -33.15 -3.93 41.12
C PRO A 28 -33.31 -3.59 39.63
N LYS A 29 -34.48 -3.07 39.26
CA LYS A 29 -34.78 -2.60 37.90
C LYS A 29 -34.10 -1.26 37.64
N VAL A 30 -32.78 -1.28 37.45
CA VAL A 30 -32.03 -0.11 36.96
C VAL A 30 -32.52 0.20 35.55
N LYS A 31 -33.14 1.36 35.36
CA LYS A 31 -33.50 1.86 34.03
C LYS A 31 -32.20 2.16 33.28
N ALA A 32 -31.82 1.30 32.35
CA ALA A 32 -30.79 1.63 31.38
C ALA A 32 -31.26 2.85 30.57
N LEU A 33 -30.66 4.01 30.83
CA LEU A 33 -30.88 5.21 30.03
C LEU A 33 -30.20 4.98 28.68
N SER A 34 -30.96 4.43 27.73
CA SER A 34 -30.48 4.23 26.36
C SER A 34 -30.33 5.57 25.67
N THR A 35 -29.16 6.19 25.85
CA THR A 35 -28.72 7.30 25.01
C THR A 35 -28.45 6.74 23.62
N SER A 36 -29.50 6.64 22.79
CA SER A 36 -29.39 6.24 21.39
C SER A 36 -28.71 7.35 20.59
N GLN A 37 -27.40 7.51 20.78
CA GLN A 37 -26.57 8.25 19.85
C GLN A 37 -26.57 7.48 18.54
N SER A 38 -27.41 7.96 17.62
CA SER A 38 -27.43 7.55 16.23
C SER A 38 -26.04 7.82 15.65
N LEU A 39 -25.21 6.78 15.59
CA LEU A 39 -23.94 6.78 14.89
C LEU A 39 -24.19 6.70 13.38
N HIS A 40 -24.83 7.74 12.83
CA HIS A 40 -24.63 8.11 11.42
C HIS A 40 -23.21 8.65 11.27
N GLN A 41 -22.23 7.75 11.43
CA GLN A 41 -20.89 7.93 10.92
C GLN A 41 -21.01 7.90 9.39
N VAL A 42 -21.20 9.07 8.80
CA VAL A 42 -21.07 9.24 7.34
C VAL A 42 -19.67 8.79 7.00
N ALA A 43 -19.56 7.68 6.25
CA ALA A 43 -18.28 7.12 5.87
C ALA A 43 -17.51 8.15 5.03
N GLY A 44 -16.54 8.81 5.66
CA GLY A 44 -15.62 9.70 4.97
C GLY A 44 -14.84 8.95 3.87
N PRO A 45 -14.19 9.66 2.95
CA PRO A 45 -13.37 9.03 1.93
C PRO A 45 -12.33 8.12 2.60
N VAL A 46 -12.27 6.87 2.15
CA VAL A 46 -11.41 5.80 2.73
C VAL A 46 -9.91 6.18 2.64
N TRP A 47 -9.58 7.13 1.79
CA TRP A 47 -8.24 7.65 1.53
C TRP A 47 -8.28 9.17 1.43
N ASN A 48 -7.27 9.85 1.97
CA ASN A 48 -7.05 11.27 1.74
C ASN A 48 -5.87 11.46 0.77
N LEU A 49 -6.17 11.68 -0.51
CA LEU A 49 -5.17 11.94 -1.55
C LEU A 49 -4.50 13.31 -1.32
N GLY A 50 -3.18 13.33 -1.44
CA GLY A 50 -2.35 14.53 -1.42
C GLY A 50 -2.00 15.01 -2.82
N ARG A 51 -0.89 15.75 -2.91
CA ARG A 51 -0.39 16.30 -4.17
C ARG A 51 0.23 15.21 -5.06
N LEU A 52 0.40 15.55 -6.33
CA LEU A 52 1.30 14.86 -7.25
C LEU A 52 2.74 14.97 -6.71
N ASN A 53 3.38 13.84 -6.42
CA ASN A 53 4.78 13.79 -6.02
C ASN A 53 5.70 13.88 -7.24
N HIS A 54 5.50 12.99 -8.22
CA HIS A 54 6.25 12.97 -9.46
C HIS A 54 5.51 12.29 -10.63
N VAL A 55 5.99 12.54 -11.85
CA VAL A 55 5.66 11.74 -13.04
C VAL A 55 6.92 11.01 -13.50
N ALA A 56 6.85 9.68 -13.58
CA ALA A 56 7.95 8.84 -14.02
C ALA A 56 7.87 8.57 -15.53
N ILE A 57 8.96 8.83 -16.26
CA ILE A 57 9.08 8.62 -17.70
C ILE A 57 10.23 7.65 -17.94
N ALA A 58 9.93 6.50 -18.53
CA ALA A 58 10.98 5.58 -18.97
C ALA A 58 11.59 6.12 -20.28
N VAL A 59 12.92 6.27 -20.32
CA VAL A 59 13.66 6.83 -21.47
C VAL A 59 14.68 5.83 -22.02
N PRO A 60 14.86 5.73 -23.35
CA PRO A 60 15.81 4.81 -23.96
C PRO A 60 17.27 5.29 -23.85
N ASP A 61 17.49 6.55 -23.48
CA ASP A 61 18.80 7.17 -23.29
C ASP A 61 18.66 8.27 -22.24
N LEU A 62 19.31 8.09 -21.09
CA LEU A 62 19.16 8.98 -19.93
C LEU A 62 19.89 10.31 -20.11
N GLU A 63 21.06 10.30 -20.75
CA GLU A 63 21.87 11.50 -20.99
C GLU A 63 21.23 12.40 -22.04
N LYS A 64 20.72 11.83 -23.14
CA LYS A 64 19.95 12.61 -24.13
C LYS A 64 18.69 13.21 -23.52
N ALA A 65 18.01 12.48 -22.63
CA ALA A 65 16.83 12.98 -21.95
C ALA A 65 17.19 14.10 -20.96
N LYS A 66 18.21 13.92 -20.09
CA LYS A 66 18.77 14.95 -19.20
C LYS A 66 19.07 16.22 -19.99
N ALA A 67 19.90 16.10 -21.03
CA ALA A 67 20.34 17.21 -21.85
C ALA A 67 19.20 17.94 -22.58
N PHE A 68 18.10 17.25 -22.93
CA PHE A 68 16.92 17.88 -23.51
C PHE A 68 16.18 18.76 -22.50
N TYR A 69 15.86 18.24 -21.30
CA TYR A 69 15.17 19.03 -20.28
C TYR A 69 16.04 20.19 -19.76
N GLU A 70 17.35 19.98 -19.63
CA GLU A 70 18.29 20.99 -19.17
C GLU A 70 18.57 22.06 -20.24
N ASN A 71 19.06 21.68 -21.42
CA ASN A 71 19.60 22.64 -22.40
C ASN A 71 18.57 23.16 -23.40
N VAL A 72 17.49 22.41 -23.68
CA VAL A 72 16.45 22.83 -24.64
C VAL A 72 15.26 23.46 -23.93
N LEU A 73 14.87 22.93 -22.76
CA LEU A 73 13.73 23.43 -21.99
C LEU A 73 14.12 24.32 -20.80
N GLY A 74 15.41 24.41 -20.43
CA GLY A 74 15.88 25.29 -19.36
C GLY A 74 15.46 24.87 -17.95
N ALA A 75 15.09 23.60 -17.76
CA ALA A 75 14.69 23.08 -16.45
C ALA A 75 15.91 22.84 -15.55
N GLN A 76 15.71 22.89 -14.23
CA GLN A 76 16.73 22.40 -13.29
C GLN A 76 16.71 20.87 -13.29
N VAL A 77 17.83 20.25 -13.66
CA VAL A 77 17.97 18.80 -13.78
C VAL A 77 19.10 18.31 -12.86
N SER A 78 18.91 17.16 -12.21
CA SER A 78 19.95 16.54 -11.39
C SER A 78 21.00 15.79 -12.21
N GLU A 79 22.09 15.42 -11.56
CA GLU A 79 22.94 14.34 -12.06
C GLU A 79 22.22 12.99 -12.07
N VAL A 80 22.78 12.04 -12.82
CA VAL A 80 22.32 10.65 -12.87
C VAL A 80 22.61 9.97 -11.54
N VAL A 81 21.57 9.43 -10.92
CA VAL A 81 21.68 8.63 -9.69
C VAL A 81 21.36 7.17 -10.01
N PRO A 82 22.32 6.23 -9.86
CA PRO A 82 22.02 4.80 -9.95
C PRO A 82 21.28 4.35 -8.69
N VAL A 83 20.22 3.55 -8.86
CA VAL A 83 19.40 2.98 -7.77
C VAL A 83 19.29 1.46 -7.98
N PRO A 84 20.35 0.69 -7.65
CA PRO A 84 20.45 -0.74 -7.97
C PRO A 84 19.32 -1.59 -7.36
N GLU A 85 18.84 -1.24 -6.16
CA GLU A 85 17.73 -1.89 -5.46
C GLU A 85 16.38 -1.79 -6.19
N HIS A 86 16.27 -0.90 -7.17
CA HIS A 86 15.09 -0.74 -8.04
C HIS A 86 15.39 -1.07 -9.51
N GLY A 87 16.62 -1.49 -9.83
CA GLY A 87 17.03 -1.82 -11.19
C GLY A 87 16.91 -0.65 -12.16
N VAL A 88 17.09 0.59 -11.69
CA VAL A 88 17.01 1.81 -12.52
C VAL A 88 18.10 2.81 -12.19
N SER A 89 18.48 3.62 -13.19
CA SER A 89 19.14 4.91 -13.00
C SER A 89 18.10 6.01 -13.19
N VAL A 90 18.11 7.01 -12.31
CA VAL A 90 17.15 8.12 -12.31
C VAL A 90 17.84 9.47 -12.52
N VAL A 91 17.15 10.36 -13.24
CA VAL A 91 17.43 11.80 -13.28
C VAL A 91 16.17 12.55 -12.86
N PHE A 92 16.32 13.51 -11.95
CA PHE A 92 15.22 14.34 -11.46
C PHE A 92 15.17 15.66 -12.20
N VAL A 93 14.06 15.95 -12.86
CA VAL A 93 13.74 17.27 -13.42
C VAL A 93 12.84 18.01 -12.43
N ASN A 94 13.29 19.15 -11.92
CA ASN A 94 12.56 19.96 -10.95
C ASN A 94 11.70 21.01 -11.66
N LEU A 95 10.38 20.96 -11.46
CA LEU A 95 9.40 21.92 -12.00
C LEU A 95 8.86 22.87 -10.92
N GLY A 96 9.42 22.84 -9.71
CA GLY A 96 9.01 23.67 -8.57
C GLY A 96 7.76 23.16 -7.84
N ASN A 97 6.65 22.92 -8.55
CA ASN A 97 5.43 22.38 -7.96
C ASN A 97 5.42 20.84 -7.84
N THR A 98 6.17 20.16 -8.71
CA THR A 98 6.32 18.70 -8.76
C THR A 98 7.67 18.35 -9.41
N LYS A 99 7.97 17.05 -9.51
CA LYS A 99 9.17 16.55 -10.18
C LYS A 99 8.80 15.63 -11.35
N MET A 100 9.71 15.49 -12.30
CA MET A 100 9.68 14.38 -13.25
C MET A 100 10.88 13.48 -12.98
N GLU A 101 10.66 12.17 -13.02
CA GLU A 101 11.69 11.16 -12.82
C GLU A 101 11.95 10.47 -14.16
N LEU A 102 13.10 10.76 -14.77
CA LEU A 102 13.53 10.11 -16.00
C LEU A 102 14.23 8.82 -15.60
N LEU A 103 13.67 7.67 -16.00
CA LEU A 103 14.14 6.35 -15.59
C LEU A 103 14.76 5.60 -16.78
N HIS A 104 15.94 5.03 -16.57
CA HIS A 104 16.58 4.12 -17.50
C HIS A 104 16.93 2.79 -16.82
N PRO A 105 16.83 1.63 -17.50
CA PRO A 105 17.21 0.34 -16.93
C PRO A 105 18.63 0.33 -16.36
N LEU A 106 18.79 -0.26 -15.18
CA LEU A 106 20.08 -0.57 -14.58
C LEU A 106 20.12 -2.07 -14.27
N GLY A 107 21.04 -2.79 -14.92
CA GLY A 107 21.12 -4.25 -14.87
C GLY A 107 20.11 -4.96 -15.79
N ASN A 108 20.27 -6.29 -15.91
CA ASN A 108 19.50 -7.11 -16.86
C ASN A 108 18.04 -7.33 -16.43
N ASP A 109 17.78 -7.39 -15.12
CA ASP A 109 16.47 -7.71 -14.53
C ASP A 109 15.65 -6.45 -14.19
N SER A 110 15.92 -5.34 -14.86
CA SER A 110 15.24 -4.06 -14.61
C SER A 110 13.72 -4.16 -14.84
N PRO A 111 12.87 -3.70 -13.90
CA PRO A 111 11.41 -3.81 -14.03
C PRO A 111 10.85 -3.02 -15.21
N ILE A 112 11.55 -1.98 -15.67
CA ILE A 112 11.13 -1.14 -16.80
C ILE A 112 11.68 -1.59 -18.16
N ALA A 113 12.58 -2.59 -18.21
CA ALA A 113 13.16 -3.08 -19.47
C ALA A 113 12.07 -3.57 -20.45
N GLY A 114 11.10 -4.34 -19.95
CA GLY A 114 9.97 -4.80 -20.76
C GLY A 114 9.04 -3.67 -21.23
N PHE A 115 9.00 -2.52 -20.54
CA PHE A 115 8.27 -1.34 -21.00
C PHE A 115 8.98 -0.71 -22.21
N LEU A 116 10.30 -0.49 -22.14
CA LEU A 116 11.08 0.10 -23.23
C LEU A 116 11.20 -0.81 -24.46
N GLN A 117 11.19 -2.14 -24.28
CA GLN A 117 11.10 -3.08 -25.41
C GLN A 117 9.83 -2.89 -26.24
N ARG A 118 8.69 -2.57 -25.60
CA ARG A 118 7.42 -2.26 -26.27
C ARG A 118 7.38 -0.81 -26.77
N ASN A 119 7.90 0.12 -25.96
CA ASN A 119 7.89 1.56 -26.20
C ASN A 119 9.32 2.05 -26.50
N LYS A 120 9.83 1.74 -27.69
CA LYS A 120 11.25 1.98 -28.07
C LYS A 120 11.70 3.44 -27.99
N ALA A 121 10.77 4.39 -28.10
CA ALA A 121 11.04 5.83 -27.97
C ALA A 121 10.96 6.33 -26.51
N GLY A 122 10.66 5.47 -25.54
CA GLY A 122 10.29 5.86 -24.18
C GLY A 122 8.81 6.17 -24.02
N GLY A 123 8.44 6.69 -22.85
CA GLY A 123 7.07 7.15 -22.55
C GLY A 123 6.80 7.29 -21.06
N MET A 124 5.66 7.92 -20.72
CA MET A 124 5.18 7.99 -19.34
C MET A 124 4.92 6.58 -18.80
N HIS A 125 5.60 6.22 -17.73
CA HIS A 125 5.50 4.90 -17.11
C HIS A 125 4.45 4.91 -16.00
N HIS A 126 4.56 5.86 -15.06
CA HIS A 126 3.63 5.97 -13.96
C HIS A 126 3.54 7.40 -13.40
N VAL A 127 2.49 7.66 -12.62
CA VAL A 127 2.22 8.92 -11.93
C VAL A 127 2.13 8.61 -10.44
N CYS A 128 2.83 9.38 -9.59
CA CYS A 128 2.93 9.09 -8.17
C CYS A 128 2.22 10.16 -7.32
N ILE A 129 1.25 9.76 -6.51
CA ILE A 129 0.42 10.65 -5.69
C ILE A 129 0.65 10.36 -4.20
N GLU A 130 0.81 11.42 -3.40
CA GLU A 130 0.97 11.32 -1.95
C GLU A 130 -0.36 10.95 -1.26
N VAL A 131 -0.33 10.32 -0.08
CA VAL A 131 -1.52 10.10 0.77
C VAL A 131 -1.24 10.49 2.21
N PHE A 132 -2.19 11.22 2.82
CA PHE A 132 -2.06 11.78 4.17
C PHE A 132 -2.43 10.82 5.31
N HIS A 133 -3.23 9.78 5.05
CA HIS A 133 -3.64 8.79 6.05
C HIS A 133 -4.03 7.47 5.39
N PHE A 134 -3.61 6.36 6.00
CA PHE A 134 -4.10 5.02 5.69
C PHE A 134 -4.33 4.25 7.00
N ASN A 135 -5.38 3.43 7.05
CA ASN A 135 -5.49 2.38 8.06
C ASN A 135 -4.61 1.20 7.64
N VAL A 136 -3.92 0.56 8.60
CA VAL A 136 -2.86 -0.43 8.33
C VAL A 136 -3.29 -1.56 7.38
N TRP A 137 -4.57 -1.95 7.42
CA TRP A 137 -5.19 -2.95 6.52
C TRP A 137 -5.16 -2.58 5.02
N CYS A 138 -5.09 -1.30 4.67
CA CYS A 138 -5.08 -0.84 3.29
C CYS A 138 -3.76 -1.13 2.54
N PHE A 139 -2.65 -1.34 3.27
CA PHE A 139 -1.34 -1.63 2.67
C PHE A 139 -1.33 -2.98 1.94
N GLN A 140 -2.00 -3.98 2.51
CA GLN A 140 -2.19 -5.30 1.90
C GLN A 140 -3.00 -5.22 0.59
N PHE A 141 -3.99 -4.32 0.52
CA PHE A 141 -4.86 -4.17 -0.65
C PHE A 141 -4.14 -3.46 -1.82
N LEU A 142 -3.26 -2.49 -1.54
CA LEU A 142 -2.42 -1.85 -2.57
C LEU A 142 -1.39 -2.81 -3.16
N LEU A 143 -0.73 -3.63 -2.33
CA LEU A 143 0.24 -4.63 -2.79
C LEU A 143 -0.38 -5.80 -3.59
N GLN A 144 -1.70 -6.00 -3.53
CA GLN A 144 -2.37 -7.11 -4.22
C GLN A 144 -3.42 -6.71 -5.28
N SER A 145 -4.00 -5.50 -5.25
CA SER A 145 -5.29 -5.30 -5.96
C SER A 145 -5.58 -3.89 -6.52
N VAL A 146 -4.60 -2.98 -6.62
CA VAL A 146 -4.85 -1.59 -7.13
C VAL A 146 -3.96 -1.24 -8.32
N PHE A 147 -3.80 -2.17 -9.26
CA PHE A 147 -3.43 -1.84 -10.64
C PHE A 147 -4.65 -1.27 -11.39
N TYR A 148 -5.04 -0.02 -11.09
CA TYR A 148 -6.09 0.64 -11.88
C TYR A 148 -5.56 0.98 -13.27
N PHE A 149 -6.09 0.26 -14.25
CA PHE A 149 -5.51 0.08 -15.57
C PHE A 149 -5.97 1.17 -16.56
N LEU A 150 -5.63 2.43 -16.28
CA LEU A 150 -5.73 3.51 -17.27
C LEU A 150 -4.56 3.42 -18.25
N ARG A 151 -4.57 2.43 -19.15
CA ARG A 151 -3.52 2.29 -20.18
C ARG A 151 -3.36 3.63 -20.93
N PRO A 152 -2.14 4.19 -21.02
CA PRO A 152 -0.84 3.55 -20.73
C PRO A 152 -0.24 3.80 -19.33
N CYS A 153 -0.86 4.60 -18.46
CA CYS A 153 -0.24 5.08 -17.22
C CYS A 153 -0.68 4.30 -15.98
N ILE A 154 0.29 3.81 -15.21
CA ILE A 154 0.05 3.26 -13.86
C ILE A 154 -0.03 4.44 -12.87
N VAL A 155 -0.94 4.37 -11.89
CA VAL A 155 -0.96 5.33 -10.77
C VAL A 155 -0.38 4.64 -9.53
N THR A 156 0.75 5.15 -9.06
CA THR A 156 1.43 4.73 -7.82
C THR A 156 1.00 5.65 -6.68
N VAL A 157 0.87 5.12 -5.47
CA VAL A 157 0.48 5.88 -4.28
C VAL A 157 1.55 5.69 -3.20
N ILE A 158 2.08 6.79 -2.67
CA ILE A 158 3.15 6.77 -1.65
C ILE A 158 2.76 7.50 -0.37
N ARG A 159 3.41 7.10 0.73
CA ARG A 159 3.32 7.79 2.02
C ARG A 159 4.46 8.82 2.12
N ASN A 160 4.16 10.06 2.51
CA ASN A 160 5.19 10.94 3.07
C ASN A 160 5.60 10.40 4.46
N TRP A 161 6.91 10.43 4.72
CA TRP A 161 7.48 10.25 6.06
C TRP A 161 7.54 11.59 6.78
#